data_AF-A0A934EJB6-F1
#
_entry.id   AF-A0A934EJB6-F1
#
_cell.length_a   1.000
_cell.length_b   1.000
_cell.length_c   1.000
_cell.angle_alpha   90.00
_cell.angle_beta   90.00
_cell.angle_gamma   90.00
#
_symmetry.space_group_name_H-M   'P 1'
#
loop_
_entity.id
_entity.type
_entity.pdbx_description
1 polymer ?
#
loop_
_entity_poly.entity_id
_entity_poly.type
_entity_poly.pdbx_seq_one_letter_code
_entity_poly.pdbx_strand_id
1 'polypeptide(L)' 'MIWQDQGKWRGCLQSSPDQQVQAESFEELQFKLGHLSRERTGDKPVTLRKIA' A
#
# COMPACT_ATOMS: atom_id res chain seq x y z
N MET A 1 3.26 -6.68 7.62
CA MET A 1 3.71 -8.08 7.50
C MET A 1 3.56 -8.51 6.05
N ILE A 2 4.52 -9.24 5.47
CA ILE A 2 4.48 -9.73 4.08
C ILE A 2 4.73 -11.24 4.10
N TRP A 3 3.96 -12.00 3.32
CA TRP A 3 4.11 -13.44 3.15
C TRP A 3 3.71 -13.87 1.74
N GLN A 4 4.05 -15.10 1.36
CA GLN A 4 3.55 -15.71 0.12
C GLN A 4 2.45 -16.71 0.45
N ASP A 5 1.41 -16.73 -0.39
CA ASP A 5 0.31 -17.68 -0.33
C ASP A 5 -0.06 -18.11 -1.75
N GLN A 6 0.01 -19.42 -2.01
CA GLN A 6 -0.31 -20.04 -3.30
C GLN A 6 0.38 -19.36 -4.51
N GLY A 7 1.66 -19.02 -4.37
CA GLY A 7 2.45 -18.37 -5.43
C GLY A 7 2.13 -16.89 -5.64
N LYS A 8 1.28 -16.30 -4.80
CA LYS A 8 0.96 -14.87 -4.80
C LYS A 8 1.53 -14.21 -3.56
N TRP A 9 2.01 -12.99 -3.74
CA TRP A 9 2.47 -12.16 -2.64
C TRP A 9 1.28 -11.55 -1.92
N ARG A 10 1.27 -11.64 -0.59
CA ARG A 10 0.27 -11.03 0.28
C ARG A 10 0.96 -10.19 1.34
N GLY A 11 0.30 -9.13 1.76
CA GLY A 11 0.83 -8.30 2.83
C GLY A 11 -0.24 -7.41 3.43
N CYS A 12 -0.03 -7.04 4.68
CA CYS A 12 -0.86 -6.11 5.40
C CYS A 12 -0.02 -5.08 6.13
N LEU A 13 -0.57 -3.89 6.35
CA LEU A 13 0.06 -2.90 7.21
C LEU A 13 -0.04 -3.36 8.66
N GLN A 14 1.05 -3.19 9.41
CA GLN A 14 1.09 -3.62 10.81
C GLN A 14 0.04 -2.91 11.67
N SER A 15 -0.27 -1.66 11.31
CA SER A 15 -1.31 -0.85 11.94
C SER A 15 -2.74 -1.28 11.59
N SER A 16 -2.93 -2.16 10.59
CA SER A 16 -4.25 -2.72 10.25
C SER A 16 -4.15 -4.04 9.50
N PRO A 17 -4.19 -5.15 10.26
CA PRO A 17 -4.22 -6.48 9.68
C PRO A 17 -5.50 -6.75 8.86
N ASP A 18 -6.57 -5.96 9.04
CA ASP A 18 -7.80 -6.05 8.26
C ASP A 18 -7.64 -5.64 6.79
N GLN A 19 -6.71 -4.72 6.48
CA GLN A 19 -6.41 -4.34 5.10
C GLN A 19 -5.23 -5.12 4.57
N GLN A 20 -5.54 -6.27 4.00
CA GLN A 20 -4.59 -7.13 3.30
C GLN A 20 -4.64 -6.84 1.80
N VAL A 21 -3.49 -6.74 1.18
CA VAL A 21 -3.33 -6.60 -0.27
C VAL A 21 -2.64 -7.83 -0.83
N GLN A 22 -3.03 -8.19 -2.05
CA GLN A 22 -2.47 -9.31 -2.79
C GLN A 22 -1.91 -8.81 -4.12
N ALA A 23 -0.81 -9.41 -4.55
CA ALA A 23 -0.13 -9.10 -5.80
C ALA A 23 0.55 -10.34 -6.38
N GLU A 24 0.82 -10.31 -7.68
CA GLU A 24 1.53 -11.39 -8.37
C GLU A 24 3.05 -11.31 -8.18
N SER A 25 3.56 -10.11 -7.86
CA SER A 25 4.98 -9.86 -7.60
C SER A 25 5.19 -9.06 -6.32
N PHE A 26 6.38 -9.19 -5.74
CA PHE A 26 6.80 -8.46 -4.55
C PHE A 26 6.78 -6.95 -4.79
N GLU A 27 7.20 -6.52 -5.97
CA GLU A 27 7.28 -5.10 -6.35
C GLU A 27 5.88 -4.47 -6.41
N GLU A 28 4.92 -5.16 -7.02
CA GLU A 28 3.51 -4.76 -7.04
C GLU A 28 2.89 -4.78 -5.64
N LEU A 29 3.26 -5.75 -4.80
CA LEU A 29 2.83 -5.78 -3.40
C LEU A 29 3.33 -4.55 -2.64
N GLN A 30 4.61 -4.19 -2.80
CA GLN A 30 5.19 -3.01 -2.18
C GLN A 30 4.51 -1.72 -2.66
N PHE A 31 4.22 -1.61 -3.96
CA PHE A 31 3.48 -0.48 -4.49
C PHE A 31 2.08 -0.36 -3.87
N LYS A 32 1.31 -1.46 -3.84
CA LYS A 32 -0.02 -1.51 -3.23
C LYS A 32 0.02 -1.18 -1.73
N LEU A 33 0.99 -1.71 -0.99
CA LEU A 33 1.17 -1.40 0.43
C LEU A 33 1.55 0.07 0.66
N GLY A 34 2.41 0.63 -0.20
CA GLY A 34 2.78 2.05 -0.17
C GLY A 34 1.57 2.95 -0.43
N HIS A 35 0.75 2.61 -1.44
CA HIS A 35 -0.49 3.31 -1.73
C HIS A 35 -1.46 3.26 -0.55
N LEU A 36 -1.70 2.05 -0.01
CA LEU A 36 -2.57 1.82 1.14
C LEU A 36 -2.11 2.63 2.38
N SER A 37 -0.80 2.71 2.61
CA SER A 37 -0.21 3.50 3.68
C SER A 37 -0.44 5.00 3.45
N ARG A 38 -0.26 5.47 2.22
CA ARG A 38 -0.44 6.88 1.85
C ARG A 38 -1.89 7.34 1.94
N GLU A 39 -2.84 6.52 1.47
CA GLU A 39 -4.28 6.78 1.60
C GLU A 39 -4.70 6.88 3.07
N ARG A 40 -4.12 6.04 3.93
CA ARG A 40 -4.37 6.08 5.38
C ARG A 40 -3.76 7.25 6.10
N THR A 41 -2.56 7.65 5.69
CA THR A 41 -1.86 8.77 6.33
C THR A 41 -2.56 10.09 6.02
N GLY A 42 -3.58 10.07 5.15
CA GLY A 42 -4.45 11.22 4.96
C GLY A 42 -3.68 12.44 4.50
N ASP A 43 -2.58 12.23 3.77
CA ASP A 43 -2.05 13.26 2.90
C ASP A 43 -3.13 13.41 1.82
N LYS A 44 -4.15 14.25 2.13
CA LYS A 44 -4.70 15.19 1.16
C LYS A 44 -3.54 15.42 0.21
N PRO A 45 -3.63 15.05 -1.09
CA PRO A 45 -2.55 15.35 -2.00
C PRO A 45 -2.22 16.80 -1.70
N VAL A 46 -1.00 17.07 -1.18
CA VAL A 46 -0.53 18.44 -1.04
C VAL A 46 -0.78 18.95 -2.42
N THR A 47 -1.87 19.71 -2.53
CA THR A 47 -2.26 20.32 -3.77
C THR A 47 -1.10 21.24 -3.91
N LEU A 48 -0.15 20.86 -4.77
CA LEU A 48 0.78 21.75 -5.38
C LEU A 48 -0.16 22.78 -6.00
N ARG A 49 -0.54 23.76 -5.17
CA ARG A 49 -1.02 25.04 -5.60
C ARG A 49 0.17 25.53 -6.37
N LYS A 50 0.13 25.22 -7.66
CA LYS A 50 0.83 25.93 -8.71
C LYS A 50 0.47 27.39 -8.45
N ILE A 51 1.32 28.04 -7.66
CA ILE A 51 1.33 29.48 -7.52
C ILE A 51 1.69 29.98 -8.92
N ALA A 52 0.66 30.49 -9.59
CA ALA A 52 0.75 31.19 -10.86
C ALA A 52 1.37 32.56 -10.65
#